data_AF-A0A7X9PPE2-F1
#
_entry.id   AF-A0A7X9PPE2-F1
#
_cell.length_a   1.000
_cell.length_b   1.000
_cell.length_c   1.000
_cell.angle_alpha   90.00
_cell.angle_beta   90.00
_cell.angle_gamma   90.00
#
_symmetry.space_group_name_H-M   'P 1'
#
loop_
_entity.id
_entity.type
_entity.pdbx_description
1 polymer ?
#
loop_
_entity_poly.entity_id
_entity_poly.type
_entity_poly.pdbx_seq_one_letter_code
_entity_poly.pdbx_strand_id
1 'polypeptide(L)' 'VGYGRAEKRQVQAMVRAILKLPVLPPADAADALAAAICHANFFKETSL' A
#
# COMPACT_ATOMS: atom_id res chain seq x y z
N VAL A 1 4.01 9.28 -11.04
CA VAL A 1 2.65 8.89 -11.47
C VAL A 1 1.95 8.24 -10.28
N GLY A 2 1.07 8.99 -9.64
CA GLY A 2 0.31 8.56 -8.46
C GLY A 2 -0.87 9.52 -8.33
N TYR A 3 -1.83 9.40 -9.26
CA TYR A 3 -3.03 10.22 -9.22
C TYR A 3 -3.87 9.79 -8.02
N GLY A 4 -4.35 10.74 -7.21
CA GLY A 4 -5.23 10.52 -6.05
C GLY A 4 -6.61 9.91 -6.37
N ARG A 5 -6.73 9.20 -7.50
CA ARG A 5 -7.89 8.44 -7.97
C ARG A 5 -7.54 6.95 -8.19
N ALA A 6 -6.52 6.43 -7.51
CA ALA A 6 -6.20 5.01 -7.61
C ALA A 6 -7.43 4.18 -7.24
N GLU A 7 -7.86 3.30 -8.15
CA GLU A 7 -8.98 2.41 -7.86
C GLU A 7 -8.62 1.51 -6.68
N LYS A 8 -9.61 1.14 -5.85
CA LYS A 8 -9.37 0.25 -4.70
C LYS A 8 -8.67 -1.06 -5.11
N ARG A 9 -8.96 -1.57 -6.31
CA ARG A 9 -8.27 -2.74 -6.89
C ARG A 9 -6.79 -2.49 -7.18
N GLN A 10 -6.42 -1.29 -7.62
CA GLN A 10 -5.02 -0.92 -7.83
C GLN A 10 -4.27 -0.86 -6.50
N VAL A 11 -4.88 -0.30 -5.45
CA VAL A 11 -4.30 -0.29 -4.09
C VAL A 11 -4.11 -1.72 -3.59
N GLN A 12 -5.11 -2.58 -3.72
CA GLN A 12 -5.02 -4.00 -3.35
C GLN A 12 -3.91 -4.74 -4.11
N ALA A 13 -3.82 -4.54 -5.44
CA ALA A 13 -2.80 -5.16 -6.27
C ALA A 13 -1.39 -4.66 -5.91
N MET A 14 -1.26 -3.36 -5.62
CA MET A 14 -0.03 -2.73 -5.17
C MET A 14 0.42 -3.31 -3.83
N VAL A 15 -0.46 -3.35 -2.83
CA VAL A 15 -0.17 -3.92 -1.50
C VAL A 15 0.25 -5.39 -1.62
N ARG A 16 -0.47 -6.19 -2.43
CA ARG A 16 -0.11 -7.58 -2.72
C ARG A 16 1.29 -7.70 -3.30
N ALA A 17 1.64 -6.84 -4.26
CA ALA A 17 2.95 -6.86 -4.91
C ALA A 17 4.08 -6.44 -3.95
N ILE A 18 3.86 -5.41 -3.13
CA ILE A 18 4.84 -4.91 -2.17
C ILE A 18 5.10 -5.94 -1.06
N LEU A 19 4.04 -6.53 -0.50
CA LEU A 19 4.12 -7.48 0.61
C LEU A 19 4.21 -8.95 0.17
N LYS A 20 4.24 -9.22 -1.14
CA LYS A 20 4.24 -10.56 -1.75
C LYS A 20 3.17 -11.48 -1.17
N LEU A 21 1.95 -10.96 -0.99
CA LEU A 21 0.84 -11.74 -0.43
C LEU A 21 0.36 -12.80 -1.45
N PRO A 22 0.01 -14.03 -0.99
CA PRO A 22 -0.41 -15.12 -1.88
C PRO A 22 -1.78 -14.85 -2.53
N VAL A 23 -2.60 -14.00 -1.92
CA VAL A 23 -3.95 -13.66 -2.39
C VAL A 23 -4.14 -12.14 -2.41
N LEU A 24 -5.13 -11.67 -3.15
CA LEU A 24 -5.52 -10.27 -3.12
C LEU A 24 -6.18 -9.96 -1.76
N PRO A 25 -5.63 -9.04 -0.95
CA PRO A 25 -6.21 -8.71 0.35
C PRO A 25 -7.60 -8.05 0.17
N PRO A 26 -8.53 -8.25 1.11
CA PRO A 26 -9.79 -7.51 1.14
C PRO A 26 -9.52 -6.00 1.25
N ALA A 27 -10.49 -5.17 0.82
CA ALA A 27 -10.31 -3.73 0.70
C ALA A 27 -9.84 -3.08 2.01
N ASP A 28 -10.52 -3.41 3.13
CA ASP A 28 -10.20 -2.84 4.44
C ASP A 28 -8.79 -3.23 4.92
N ALA A 29 -8.37 -4.47 4.66
CA ALA A 29 -7.01 -4.92 4.98
C ALA A 29 -5.95 -4.26 4.09
N ALA A 30 -6.26 -4.08 2.80
CA ALA A 30 -5.37 -3.39 1.88
C ALA A 30 -5.18 -1.92 2.26
N ASP A 31 -6.24 -1.23 2.69
CA ASP A 31 -6.18 0.16 3.13
C ASP A 31 -5.32 0.31 4.39
N ALA A 32 -5.49 -0.59 5.37
CA ALA A 32 -4.65 -0.62 6.58
C ALA A 32 -3.17 -0.87 6.26
N LEU A 33 -2.89 -1.82 5.37
CA LEU A 33 -1.52 -2.14 4.93
C LEU A 33 -0.91 -1.00 4.09
N ALA A 34 -1.71 -0.35 3.24
CA ALA A 34 -1.26 0.82 2.48
C ALA A 34 -0.89 1.99 3.40
N ALA A 35 -1.66 2.24 4.46
CA ALA A 35 -1.33 3.23 5.48
C ALA A 35 -0.02 2.88 6.22
N ALA A 36 0.18 1.60 6.58
CA ALA A 36 1.42 1.13 7.19
C ALA A 36 2.63 1.28 6.26
N ILE A 37 2.49 0.97 4.97
CA ILE A 37 3.54 1.18 3.95
C ILE A 37 3.86 2.67 3.81
N CYS A 38 2.84 3.53 3.77
CA CYS A 38 3.01 4.98 3.70
C CYS A 38 3.78 5.51 4.92
N HIS A 39 3.39 5.07 6.12
CA HIS A 39 4.07 5.42 7.36
C HIS A 39 5.51 4.93 7.38
N ALA A 40 5.77 3.67 7.03
CA ALA A 40 7.12 3.13 6.95
C ALA A 40 7.99 3.87 5.93
N ASN A 41 7.44 4.26 4.78
CA ASN A 41 8.16 5.01 3.75
C ASN A 41 8.53 6.42 4.24
N PHE A 42 7.60 7.10 4.90
CA PHE A 42 7.84 8.42 5.49
C PHE A 42 8.91 8.39 6.60
N PHE A 43 8.87 7.39 7.47
CA PHE A 43 9.89 7.20 8.51
C PHE A 43 11.26 6.87 7.92
N LYS A 44 11.30 6.13 6.80
CA LYS A 44 12.56 5.83 6.10
C LYS A 44 13.23 7.08 5.53
N GLU A 45 12.46 8.06 5.08
CA GLU A 45 12.99 9.34 4.57
C GLU A 45 13.51 10.27 5.67
N THR A 46 13.14 10.05 6.93
CA THR A 46 13.55 10.91 8.06
C THR A 46 14.90 10.48 8.68
N SER A 47 15.59 9.49 8.10
CA SER A 47 16.92 9.02 8.59
C SER A 47 18.12 9.64 7.86
N LEU A 48 18.01 10.91 7.42
CA LEU A 48 19.13 11.70 6.89
C LEU A 48 19.53 12.80 7.88
#